data_AF-A0A1Y3NVJ5-F1
#
_entry.id   AF-A0A1Y3NVJ5-F1
#
_cell.length_a   1.000
_cell.length_b   1.000
_cell.length_c   1.000
_cell.angle_alpha   90.00
_cell.angle_beta   90.00
_cell.angle_gamma   90.00
#
_symmetry.space_group_name_H-M   'P 1'
#
loop_
_entity.id
_entity.type
_entity.pdbx_description
1 polymer ?
#
loop_
_entity_poly.entity_id
_entity_poly.type
_entity_poly.pdbx_seq_one_letter_code
_entity_poly.pdbx_strand_id
1 'polypeptide(L)' 'MAKSKNHTNHNQIRKQHRNGIKRAPQHKYPSLRGVCPKFLRNQRFAKKGSFAARKAAAAAN' A
#
# COMPACT_ATOMS: atom_id res chain seq x y z
N MET A 1 41.31 3.35 -31.84
CA MET A 1 40.28 3.09 -30.80
C MET A 1 38.91 3.39 -31.40
N ALA A 2 38.11 2.36 -31.66
CA ALA A 2 36.81 2.54 -32.31
C ALA A 2 35.75 2.95 -31.28
N LYS A 3 34.98 4.00 -31.58
CA LYS A 3 33.90 4.46 -30.70
C LYS A 3 32.73 3.49 -30.77
N SER A 4 32.22 3.05 -29.61
CA SER A 4 31.00 2.24 -29.50
C SER A 4 29.76 3.12 -29.33
N LYS A 5 28.57 2.51 -29.41
CA LYS A 5 27.30 3.20 -29.16
C LYS A 5 27.17 3.56 -27.68
N ASN A 6 26.79 4.80 -27.39
CA ASN A 6 26.73 5.32 -26.01
C ASN A 6 25.43 4.94 -25.26
N HIS A 7 24.30 4.73 -25.94
CA HIS A 7 23.02 4.37 -25.30
C HIS A 7 22.00 3.75 -26.28
N THR A 8 21.09 2.89 -25.79
CA THR A 8 19.90 2.43 -26.54
C THR A 8 18.74 1.99 -25.63
N ASN A 9 17.51 2.29 -26.06
CA ASN A 9 16.27 1.83 -25.44
C ASN A 9 15.60 0.65 -26.19
N HIS A 10 16.27 0.08 -27.20
CA HIS A 10 15.64 -0.78 -28.22
C HIS A 10 14.89 -2.02 -27.67
N ASN A 11 15.35 -2.62 -26.57
CA ASN A 11 14.75 -3.82 -26.00
C ASN A 11 14.02 -3.58 -24.66
N GLN A 12 13.99 -2.36 -24.11
CA GLN A 12 13.39 -2.16 -22.78
C GLN A 12 11.88 -2.33 -22.82
N ILE A 13 11.22 -1.72 -23.82
CA ILE A 13 9.77 -1.82 -24.02
C ILE A 13 9.36 -3.30 -24.18
N ARG A 14 10.03 -4.04 -25.07
CA ARG A 14 9.77 -5.46 -25.29
C ARG A 14 9.87 -6.24 -23.97
N LYS A 15 10.93 -6.05 -23.19
CA LYS A 15 11.12 -6.73 -21.90
C LYS A 15 10.04 -6.37 -20.88
N GLN A 16 9.65 -5.10 -20.79
CA GLN A 16 8.60 -4.63 -19.87
C GLN A 16 7.23 -5.24 -20.20
N HIS A 17 6.93 -5.42 -21.49
CA HIS A 17 5.66 -5.99 -21.92
C HIS A 17 5.63 -7.53 -21.96
N ARG A 18 6.76 -8.24 -21.94
CA ARG A 18 6.78 -9.73 -21.90
C ARG A 18 5.92 -10.31 -20.76
N ASN A 19 5.99 -9.71 -19.57
CA ASN A 19 5.18 -10.11 -18.41
C ASN A 19 3.98 -9.16 -18.17
N GLY A 20 3.89 -8.09 -18.96
CA GLY A 20 2.93 -7.01 -18.82
C GLY A 20 3.25 -6.05 -17.66
N ILE A 21 2.99 -4.77 -17.88
CA ILE A 21 3.08 -3.73 -16.84
C ILE A 21 1.80 -3.81 -16.00
N LYS A 22 1.90 -4.32 -14.77
CA LYS A 22 0.76 -4.46 -13.85
C LYS A 22 0.57 -3.18 -13.04
N ARG A 23 -0.68 -2.78 -12.83
CA ARG A 23 -1.05 -1.69 -11.91
C ARG A 23 -0.94 -2.19 -10.47
N ALA A 24 -0.68 -1.27 -9.54
CA ALA A 24 -0.74 -1.59 -8.11
C ALA A 24 -2.16 -2.07 -7.74
N PRO A 25 -2.29 -3.11 -6.91
CA PRO A 25 -3.59 -3.61 -6.49
C PRO A 25 -4.32 -2.56 -5.62
N GLN A 26 -5.62 -2.44 -5.82
CA GLN A 26 -6.48 -1.65 -4.95
C GLN A 26 -7.01 -2.53 -3.83
N HIS A 27 -6.82 -2.10 -2.58
CA HIS A 27 -7.34 -2.77 -1.39
C HIS A 27 -8.47 -1.95 -0.78
N LYS A 28 -9.49 -2.62 -0.21
CA LYS A 28 -10.60 -1.96 0.51
C LYS A 28 -10.11 -1.04 1.62
N TYR A 29 -8.98 -1.39 2.24
CA TYR A 29 -8.34 -0.61 3.29
C TYR A 29 -6.89 -0.30 2.90
N PRO A 30 -6.54 0.97 2.62
CA PRO A 30 -5.18 1.35 2.28
C PRO A 30 -4.26 1.41 3.51
N SER A 31 -2.95 1.45 3.28
CA SER A 31 -1.98 1.61 4.37
C SER A 31 -2.08 3.00 5.00
N LEU A 32 -1.95 3.10 6.33
CA LEU A 32 -1.90 4.37 7.06
C LEU A 32 -0.45 4.90 7.21
N ARG A 33 0.49 4.43 6.40
CA ARG A 33 1.89 4.88 6.45
C ARG A 33 1.97 6.34 5.99
N GLY A 34 2.64 7.18 6.77
CA GLY A 34 2.74 8.63 6.50
C GLY A 34 1.60 9.47 7.06
N VAL A 35 0.59 8.86 7.69
CA VAL A 35 -0.46 9.60 8.41
C VAL A 35 0.10 10.18 9.72
N CYS A 36 -0.43 11.34 10.14
CA CYS A 36 -0.02 12.03 11.35
C CYS A 36 0.05 11.10 12.58
N PRO A 37 1.21 11.00 13.27
CA PRO A 37 1.37 10.12 14.42
C PRO A 37 0.38 10.40 15.56
N LYS A 38 0.03 11.68 15.80
CA LYS A 38 -0.93 12.07 16.84
C LYS A 38 -2.32 11.50 16.56
N PHE A 39 -2.77 11.57 15.31
CA PHE A 39 -4.03 10.98 14.88
C PHE A 39 -4.00 9.45 15.03
N LEU A 40 -2.92 8.79 14.61
CA LEU A 40 -2.79 7.34 14.73
C LEU A 40 -2.80 6.86 16.18
N ARG A 41 -2.15 7.59 17.11
CA ARG A 41 -2.20 7.28 18.54
C ARG A 41 -3.63 7.36 19.07
N ASN A 42 -4.36 8.43 18.76
CA ASN A 42 -5.75 8.57 19.18
C ASN A 42 -6.65 7.46 18.58
N GLN A 43 -6.51 7.20 17.28
CA GLN A 43 -7.28 6.17 16.58
C GLN A 43 -7.07 4.77 17.21
N ARG A 44 -5.85 4.45 17.64
CA ARG A 44 -5.54 3.18 18.33
C ARG A 44 -6.34 3.04 19.63
N PHE A 45 -6.37 4.08 20.45
CA PHE A 45 -7.12 4.06 21.71
C PHE A 45 -8.63 4.01 21.49
N ALA A 46 -9.16 4.80 20.54
CA ALA A 46 -10.57 4.80 20.18
C ALA A 46 -11.03 3.39 19.72
N LYS A 47 -10.29 2.77 18.79
CA LYS A 47 -10.59 1.40 18.31
C LYS A 47 -10.61 0.37 19.44
N LYS A 48 -9.68 0.47 20.40
CA LYS A 48 -9.63 -0.43 21.57
C LYS A 48 -10.91 -0.29 22.42
N GLY A 49 -11.34 0.94 22.70
CA GLY A 49 -12.56 1.21 23.46
C GLY A 49 -13.82 0.71 22.75
N SER A 50 -13.96 1.03 21.45
CA SER A 50 -15.11 0.60 20.65
C SER A 50 -15.20 -0.93 20.55
N PHE A 51 -14.08 -1.64 20.47
CA PHE A 51 -14.09 -3.11 20.45
C PHE A 51 -14.61 -3.71 21.76
N ALA A 52 -14.19 -3.17 22.91
CA ALA A 52 -14.66 -3.61 24.22
C ALA A 52 -16.16 -3.36 24.39
N ALA A 53 -16.64 -2.17 24.04
CA ALA A 53 -18.06 -1.81 24.11
C ALA A 53 -18.91 -2.70 23.20
N ARG A 54 -18.45 -2.94 21.95
CA ARG A 54 -19.15 -3.83 21.01
C ARG A 54 -19.19 -5.27 21.50
N LYS A 55 -18.12 -5.77 22.13
CA LYS A 55 -18.09 -7.11 22.73
C LYS A 55 -19.08 -7.22 23.89
N ALA A 56 -19.14 -6.22 24.76
CA ALA A 56 -20.09 -6.18 25.86
C ALA A 56 -21.54 -6.15 25.35
N ALA A 57 -21.84 -5.30 24.36
CA ALA A 57 -23.16 -5.25 23.74
C ALA A 57 -23.55 -6.57 23.04
N ALA A 58 -22.60 -7.25 22.40
CA ALA A 58 -22.85 -8.54 21.76
C ALA A 58 -23.09 -9.68 22.76
N ALA A 59 -22.55 -9.60 23.98
CA ALA A 59 -22.76 -10.59 25.03
C ALA A 59 -24.05 -10.35 25.85
N ALA A 60 -24.64 -9.16 25.74
CA ALA A 60 -25.89 -8.79 26.41
C ALA A 60 -27.16 -9.14 25.60
N ASN A 61 -26.99 -9.59 24.35
CA ASN A 61 -28.06 -10.17 23.51
C ASN A 61 -27.90 -11.68 23.47
#